data_AF-A0A661A1L1-F1
#
_entry.id   AF-A0A661A1L1-F1
#
_cell.length_a   1.000
_cell.length_b   1.000
_cell.length_c   1.000
_cell.angle_alpha   90.00
_cell.angle_beta   90.00
_cell.angle_gamma   90.00
#
_symmetry.space_group_name_H-M   'P 1'
#
loop_
_entity.id
_entity.type
_entity.pdbx_description
1 polymer ?
#
loop_
_entity_poly.entity_id
_entity_poly.type
_entity_poly.pdbx_seq_one_letter_code
_entity_poly.pdbx_strand_id
1 'polypeptide(L)'
;QPPAGFVYRISGTISVYGVSGDPGPILTIADGSVVKLDYNAAISIGQGQAGGFVARQIIFTSDQDDSEVGDTNGDGNIPVASNRHWNYVRFGSATDPQYSTVRECTFKFGGSGNVGMLSIVNSDPRLWVNTFSNSASSGVYVNGGNAEPGIRYCSFVDNPEGIHIQDNGRPQIIRSCFDNNASWAINASAFTDGEGNLPVAECWWGAPGSPPPSGSPNSVTTNVDVIDPLSSPPCEHPVAVEPPTPSLPSLALSNASPNPFNPRVTFQLSLPEAGLVDATVFDARGRRVRTLLAEVLSAGPHVLQWNGKDTSGRFVASGVYYLKLQTPGLQEVRTMTLVR
;
A
#
# COMPACT_ATOMS: atom_id res chain seq x y z
N GLN A 1 -2.57 -15.45 13.64
CA GLN A 1 -3.49 -14.98 12.59
C GLN A 1 -4.86 -15.58 12.89
N PRO A 2 -5.92 -14.79 13.02
CA PRO A 2 -7.27 -15.34 13.08
C PRO A 2 -7.61 -16.07 11.76
N PRO A 3 -8.49 -17.08 11.79
CA PRO A 3 -8.86 -17.85 10.61
C PRO A 3 -9.61 -16.99 9.58
N ALA A 4 -9.61 -17.43 8.31
CA ALA A 4 -10.42 -16.83 7.26
C ALA A 4 -11.90 -16.75 7.66
N GLY A 5 -12.56 -15.63 7.36
CA GLY A 5 -13.97 -15.41 7.71
C GLY A 5 -14.22 -14.76 9.08
N PHE A 6 -13.20 -14.17 9.72
CA PHE A 6 -13.42 -13.34 10.90
C PHE A 6 -14.07 -12.00 10.51
N VAL A 7 -15.10 -11.59 11.27
CA VAL A 7 -15.74 -10.29 11.11
C VAL A 7 -15.22 -9.34 12.18
N TYR A 8 -14.63 -8.23 11.76
CA TYR A 8 -14.26 -7.13 12.65
C TYR A 8 -15.37 -6.11 12.68
N ARG A 9 -15.79 -5.68 13.87
CA ARG A 9 -16.67 -4.52 14.04
C ARG A 9 -15.88 -3.37 14.64
N ILE A 10 -15.85 -2.23 13.96
CA ILE A 10 -15.11 -1.04 14.37
C ILE A 10 -16.10 0.04 14.76
N SER A 11 -16.00 0.52 16.01
CA SER A 11 -16.87 1.55 16.58
C SER A 11 -16.23 2.91 16.84
N GLY A 12 -15.29 3.29 15.99
CA GLY A 12 -14.52 4.52 16.13
C GLY A 12 -13.38 4.61 15.13
N THR A 13 -12.34 5.37 15.47
CA THR A 13 -11.18 5.54 14.59
C THR A 13 -10.05 4.61 14.98
N ILE A 14 -9.61 3.77 14.06
CA ILE A 14 -8.31 3.10 14.15
C ILE A 14 -7.25 4.07 13.65
N SER A 15 -6.29 4.42 14.52
CA SER A 15 -5.16 5.27 14.20
C SER A 15 -3.89 4.44 14.01
N VAL A 16 -3.27 4.55 12.84
CA VAL A 16 -2.06 3.80 12.45
C VAL A 16 -0.94 4.79 12.14
N TYR A 17 -0.29 5.26 13.19
CA TYR A 17 0.90 6.11 13.10
C TYR A 17 1.72 6.01 14.39
N GLY A 18 3.02 6.19 14.26
CA GLY A 18 3.99 5.98 15.33
C GLY A 18 4.33 7.23 16.13
N VAL A 19 5.47 7.14 16.82
CA VAL A 19 6.15 8.28 17.45
C VAL A 19 7.34 8.71 16.58
N SER A 20 7.76 9.96 16.73
CA SER A 20 8.89 10.51 15.97
C SER A 20 10.16 9.68 16.17
N GLY A 21 10.80 9.28 15.06
CA GLY A 21 12.05 8.52 15.06
C GLY A 21 11.90 6.99 14.98
N ASP A 22 10.67 6.46 14.95
CA ASP A 22 10.35 5.04 14.74
C ASP A 22 9.86 4.83 13.29
N PRO A 23 10.17 3.70 12.60
CA PRO A 23 9.59 3.36 11.30
C PRO A 23 8.05 3.37 11.23
N GLY A 24 7.36 3.37 12.37
CA GLY A 24 5.91 3.53 12.44
C GLY A 24 5.17 2.19 12.30
N PRO A 25 3.99 2.05 12.91
CA PRO A 25 3.24 0.81 12.90
C PRO A 25 2.66 0.53 11.51
N ILE A 26 2.54 -0.75 11.19
CA ILE A 26 1.88 -1.23 9.97
C ILE A 26 0.63 -2.01 10.39
N LEU A 27 -0.54 -1.55 9.96
CA LEU A 27 -1.77 -2.32 10.13
C LEU A 27 -1.88 -3.35 9.01
N THR A 28 -2.07 -4.62 9.40
CA THR A 28 -2.44 -5.70 8.49
C THR A 28 -3.74 -6.35 8.95
N ILE A 29 -4.56 -6.77 8.00
CA ILE A 29 -5.82 -7.48 8.24
C ILE A 29 -5.72 -8.82 7.52
N ALA A 30 -6.16 -9.89 8.17
CA ALA A 30 -6.10 -11.23 7.59
C ALA A 30 -6.93 -11.32 6.30
N ASP A 31 -6.36 -11.89 5.24
CA ASP A 31 -7.05 -12.11 3.97
C ASP A 31 -8.41 -12.79 4.15
N GLY A 32 -9.42 -12.37 3.37
CA GLY A 32 -10.78 -12.90 3.42
C GLY A 32 -11.60 -12.42 4.62
N SER A 33 -11.13 -11.42 5.37
CA SER A 33 -11.91 -10.84 6.46
C SER A 33 -12.95 -9.85 5.97
N VAL A 34 -14.01 -9.68 6.78
CA VAL A 34 -14.98 -8.60 6.61
C VAL A 34 -14.79 -7.59 7.75
N VAL A 35 -14.69 -6.32 7.40
CA VAL A 35 -14.56 -5.20 8.31
C VAL A 35 -15.82 -4.37 8.22
N LYS A 36 -16.64 -4.43 9.28
CA LYS A 36 -17.87 -3.67 9.43
C LYS A 36 -17.63 -2.44 10.28
N LEU A 37 -17.87 -1.27 9.70
CA LEU A 37 -17.63 0.03 10.32
C LEU A 37 -18.96 0.69 10.68
N ASP A 38 -19.08 1.17 11.91
CA ASP A 38 -20.28 1.86 12.38
C ASP A 38 -20.30 3.36 12.01
N TYR A 39 -21.30 4.05 12.54
CA TYR A 39 -21.49 5.47 12.28
C TYR A 39 -20.26 6.32 12.66
N ASN A 40 -19.68 6.99 11.66
CA ASN A 40 -18.44 7.78 11.75
C ASN A 40 -17.14 7.01 12.01
N ALA A 41 -17.14 5.66 12.03
CA ALA A 41 -15.89 4.91 12.14
C ALA A 41 -14.95 5.20 10.98
N ALA A 42 -13.64 5.11 11.26
CA ALA A 42 -12.59 5.41 10.29
C ALA A 42 -11.33 4.59 10.53
N ILE A 43 -10.51 4.47 9.50
CA ILE A 43 -9.12 4.01 9.63
C ILE A 43 -8.24 5.14 9.12
N SER A 44 -7.34 5.66 9.96
CA SER A 44 -6.46 6.78 9.65
C SER A 44 -5.01 6.37 9.75
N ILE A 45 -4.31 6.42 8.63
CA ILE A 45 -2.92 6.01 8.46
C ILE A 45 -2.05 7.25 8.29
N GLY A 46 -0.86 7.26 8.88
CA GLY A 46 0.18 8.23 8.53
C GLY A 46 -0.19 9.69 8.82
N GLN A 47 -0.75 10.00 9.99
CA GLN A 47 -1.17 11.36 10.37
C GLN A 47 -0.03 12.10 11.10
N GLY A 48 0.81 12.81 10.34
CA GLY A 48 1.94 13.58 10.88
C GLY A 48 3.10 12.76 11.44
N GLN A 49 2.94 11.43 11.55
CA GLN A 49 3.95 10.46 11.94
C GLN A 49 3.81 9.21 11.06
N ALA A 50 4.91 8.46 10.89
CA ALA A 50 4.98 7.32 10.00
C ALA A 50 3.94 6.25 10.34
N GLY A 51 3.30 5.69 9.32
CA GLY A 51 2.40 4.54 9.46
C GLY A 51 2.11 3.89 8.11
N GLY A 52 1.83 2.58 8.13
CA GLY A 52 1.55 1.79 6.94
C GLY A 52 0.23 1.01 7.04
N PHE A 53 -0.32 0.62 5.90
CA PHE A 53 -1.48 -0.25 5.84
C PHE A 53 -1.42 -1.18 4.63
N VAL A 54 -1.47 -2.48 4.92
CA VAL A 54 -1.50 -3.53 3.90
C VAL A 54 -2.79 -4.31 4.05
N ALA A 55 -3.60 -4.32 2.99
CA ALA A 55 -4.88 -5.01 2.95
C ALA A 55 -5.03 -5.81 1.66
N ARG A 56 -5.54 -7.04 1.80
CA ARG A 56 -5.82 -7.92 0.68
C ARG A 56 -7.11 -8.72 0.90
N GLN A 57 -7.95 -8.82 -0.13
CA GLN A 57 -9.16 -9.67 -0.05
C GLN A 57 -10.04 -9.32 1.14
N ILE A 58 -10.11 -8.03 1.47
CA ILE A 58 -10.90 -7.52 2.60
C ILE A 58 -12.13 -6.82 2.05
N ILE A 59 -13.27 -7.06 2.70
CA ILE A 59 -14.50 -6.30 2.44
C ILE A 59 -14.67 -5.27 3.56
N PHE A 60 -14.58 -3.99 3.23
CA PHE A 60 -14.90 -2.87 4.10
C PHE A 60 -16.32 -2.41 3.81
N THR A 61 -17.19 -2.49 4.81
CA THR A 61 -18.60 -2.15 4.62
C THR A 61 -19.22 -1.56 5.88
N SER A 62 -20.44 -1.06 5.76
CA SER A 62 -21.25 -0.60 6.87
C SER A 62 -21.57 -1.76 7.84
N ASP A 63 -21.68 -1.49 9.13
CA ASP A 63 -22.21 -2.46 10.07
C ASP A 63 -23.72 -2.77 9.91
N GLN A 64 -24.42 -1.96 9.08
CA GLN A 64 -25.79 -2.21 8.57
C GLN A 64 -25.81 -3.03 7.26
N ASP A 65 -24.65 -3.35 6.67
CA ASP A 65 -24.62 -4.15 5.44
C ASP A 65 -24.77 -5.64 5.75
N ASP A 66 -25.99 -6.14 5.66
CA ASP A 66 -26.30 -7.54 5.92
C ASP A 66 -25.97 -8.47 4.75
N SER A 67 -25.66 -7.91 3.57
CA SER A 67 -25.24 -8.72 2.42
C SER A 67 -23.92 -9.44 2.67
N GLU A 68 -23.12 -8.92 3.62
CA GLU A 68 -21.83 -9.46 4.02
C GLU A 68 -21.92 -10.05 5.43
N VAL A 69 -21.98 -11.37 5.52
CA VAL A 69 -21.97 -12.11 6.80
C VAL A 69 -23.21 -11.87 7.71
N GLY A 70 -24.31 -11.33 7.16
CA GLY A 70 -25.60 -11.20 7.84
C GLY A 70 -25.69 -10.02 8.83
N ASP A 71 -26.81 -9.97 9.56
CA ASP A 71 -27.13 -8.93 10.55
C ASP A 71 -26.18 -9.00 11.76
N THR A 72 -25.21 -8.09 11.77
CA THR A 72 -24.16 -8.00 12.79
C THR A 72 -24.39 -6.88 13.81
N ASN A 73 -25.30 -5.96 13.51
CA ASN A 73 -25.60 -4.82 14.39
C ASN A 73 -26.91 -5.03 15.18
N GLY A 74 -27.71 -6.05 14.83
CA GLY A 74 -28.94 -6.47 15.49
C GLY A 74 -30.15 -5.61 15.13
N ASP A 75 -30.13 -4.88 14.01
CA ASP A 75 -31.25 -4.03 13.58
C ASP A 75 -32.28 -4.77 12.70
N GLY A 76 -32.06 -6.06 12.43
CA GLY A 76 -32.86 -6.88 11.52
C GLY A 76 -32.35 -6.75 10.09
N ASN A 77 -32.97 -7.47 9.13
CA ASN A 77 -32.56 -7.37 7.71
C ASN A 77 -33.05 -6.05 7.07
N ILE A 78 -32.62 -4.92 7.60
CA ILE A 78 -32.98 -3.59 7.14
C ILE A 78 -31.95 -3.15 6.10
N PRO A 79 -32.38 -2.71 4.90
CA PRO A 79 -31.46 -2.23 3.88
C PRO A 79 -30.57 -1.09 4.43
N VAL A 80 -29.29 -1.09 4.04
CA VAL A 80 -28.30 -0.07 4.44
C VAL A 80 -28.92 1.33 4.34
N ALA A 81 -29.09 2.00 5.48
CA ALA A 81 -29.96 3.17 5.59
C ALA A 81 -29.45 4.41 4.85
N SER A 82 -28.14 4.46 4.57
CA SER A 82 -27.51 5.47 3.72
C SER A 82 -26.14 5.00 3.21
N ASN A 83 -25.73 5.53 2.07
CA ASN A 83 -24.38 5.41 1.52
C ASN A 83 -23.29 6.14 2.35
N ARG A 84 -23.62 6.67 3.53
CA ARG A 84 -22.76 7.49 4.41
C ARG A 84 -22.66 6.92 5.82
N HIS A 85 -22.49 5.61 5.97
CA HIS A 85 -22.50 5.04 7.31
C HIS A 85 -21.15 5.24 8.02
N TRP A 86 -20.04 4.89 7.37
CA TRP A 86 -18.71 5.08 7.94
C TRP A 86 -17.90 6.13 7.17
N ASN A 87 -16.90 6.72 7.82
CA ASN A 87 -16.22 7.90 7.30
C ASN A 87 -15.26 7.57 6.15
N TYR A 88 -14.13 6.92 6.42
CA TYR A 88 -13.10 6.66 5.41
C TYR A 88 -12.02 5.70 5.90
N VAL A 89 -11.29 5.14 4.94
CA VAL A 89 -9.91 4.68 5.10
C VAL A 89 -9.00 5.76 4.53
N ARG A 90 -8.21 6.42 5.36
CA ARG A 90 -7.38 7.58 4.97
C ARG A 90 -5.89 7.28 5.06
N PHE A 91 -5.21 7.46 3.94
CA PHE A 91 -3.76 7.63 3.87
C PHE A 91 -3.42 9.10 4.04
N GLY A 92 -2.73 9.44 5.13
CA GLY A 92 -2.26 10.80 5.43
C GLY A 92 -0.85 11.07 4.91
N SER A 93 -0.37 12.30 5.11
CA SER A 93 0.88 12.79 4.51
C SER A 93 2.15 12.11 4.98
N ALA A 94 2.11 11.37 6.10
CA ALA A 94 3.22 10.59 6.62
C ALA A 94 3.03 9.08 6.38
N THR A 95 2.15 8.71 5.45
CA THR A 95 1.99 7.32 5.02
C THR A 95 3.29 6.80 4.43
N ASP A 96 3.74 5.64 4.88
CA ASP A 96 4.92 4.98 4.29
C ASP A 96 4.53 4.34 2.94
N PRO A 97 5.08 4.82 1.80
CA PRO A 97 4.74 4.28 0.48
C PRO A 97 5.21 2.84 0.25
N GLN A 98 6.18 2.34 1.04
CA GLN A 98 6.64 0.96 0.96
C GLN A 98 5.60 -0.01 1.56
N TYR A 99 4.86 0.43 2.58
CA TYR A 99 3.92 -0.41 3.33
C TYR A 99 2.46 0.02 3.21
N SER A 100 2.10 0.62 2.08
CA SER A 100 0.76 1.14 1.84
C SER A 100 0.19 0.60 0.54
N THR A 101 -0.30 -0.64 0.60
CA THR A 101 -0.84 -1.37 -0.55
C THR A 101 -2.20 -1.97 -0.20
N VAL A 102 -3.21 -1.65 -1.01
CA VAL A 102 -4.56 -2.20 -0.90
C VAL A 102 -4.87 -2.93 -2.20
N ARG A 103 -5.17 -4.23 -2.11
CA ARG A 103 -5.46 -5.03 -3.30
C ARG A 103 -6.61 -6.00 -3.14
N GLU A 104 -7.33 -6.30 -4.21
CA GLU A 104 -8.42 -7.29 -4.18
C GLU A 104 -9.45 -6.98 -3.07
N CYS A 105 -9.58 -5.71 -2.65
CA CYS A 105 -10.48 -5.30 -1.59
C CYS A 105 -11.75 -4.69 -2.15
N THR A 106 -12.84 -4.80 -1.40
CA THR A 106 -14.13 -4.20 -1.72
C THR A 106 -14.46 -3.16 -0.67
N PHE A 107 -14.85 -1.96 -1.09
CA PHE A 107 -15.29 -0.86 -0.23
C PHE A 107 -16.73 -0.51 -0.58
N LYS A 108 -17.60 -0.46 0.43
CA LYS A 108 -19.03 -0.16 0.26
C LYS A 108 -19.55 0.80 1.34
N PHE A 109 -20.51 1.66 0.97
CA PHE A 109 -21.35 2.43 1.91
C PHE A 109 -20.61 3.39 2.85
N GLY A 110 -19.42 3.83 2.47
CA GLY A 110 -18.62 4.79 3.23
C GLY A 110 -18.48 6.15 2.54
N GLY A 111 -17.68 7.02 3.15
CA GLY A 111 -17.48 8.40 2.72
C GLY A 111 -18.26 9.35 3.63
N SER A 112 -17.83 10.61 3.68
CA SER A 112 -18.48 11.62 4.52
C SER A 112 -18.23 13.03 4.03
N GLY A 113 -19.30 13.80 3.86
CA GLY A 113 -19.22 15.16 3.31
C GLY A 113 -18.60 15.10 1.91
N ASN A 114 -17.44 15.75 1.73
CA ASN A 114 -16.71 15.77 0.46
C ASN A 114 -15.55 14.76 0.42
N VAL A 115 -15.44 13.86 1.40
CA VAL A 115 -14.37 12.87 1.48
C VAL A 115 -14.91 11.52 1.01
N GLY A 116 -14.18 10.88 0.09
CA GLY A 116 -14.51 9.55 -0.43
C GLY A 116 -14.26 8.41 0.56
N MET A 117 -14.75 7.21 0.22
CA MET A 117 -14.55 5.99 1.02
C MET A 117 -13.08 5.73 1.34
N LEU A 118 -12.22 5.93 0.35
CA LEU A 118 -10.77 5.92 0.51
C LEU A 118 -10.23 7.33 0.23
N SER A 119 -9.58 7.92 1.24
CA SER A 119 -9.04 9.27 1.21
C SER A 119 -7.51 9.23 1.15
N ILE A 120 -6.92 9.95 0.22
CA ILE A 120 -5.47 10.06 0.04
C ILE A 120 -5.10 11.52 0.22
N VAL A 121 -4.19 11.81 1.14
CA VAL A 121 -3.78 13.19 1.48
C VAL A 121 -2.25 13.28 1.44
N ASN A 122 -1.71 13.88 0.38
CA ASN A 122 -0.26 14.04 0.16
C ASN A 122 0.53 12.73 0.37
N SER A 123 0.07 11.63 -0.24
CA SER A 123 0.64 10.29 -0.07
C SER A 123 0.40 9.42 -1.29
N ASP A 124 1.22 8.37 -1.44
CA ASP A 124 1.25 7.55 -2.66
C ASP A 124 0.97 6.06 -2.40
N PRO A 125 -0.19 5.69 -1.80
CA PRO A 125 -0.55 4.28 -1.68
C PRO A 125 -0.75 3.63 -3.05
N ARG A 126 -0.59 2.32 -3.09
CA ARG A 126 -0.85 1.49 -4.28
C ARG A 126 -2.21 0.82 -4.15
N LEU A 127 -3.14 1.20 -5.02
CA LEU A 127 -4.47 0.62 -5.13
C LEU A 127 -4.53 -0.27 -6.39
N TRP A 128 -4.83 -1.55 -6.20
CA TRP A 128 -4.77 -2.54 -7.27
C TRP A 128 -5.95 -3.53 -7.22
N VAL A 129 -6.77 -3.61 -8.26
CA VAL A 129 -7.89 -4.60 -8.33
C VAL A 129 -8.86 -4.43 -7.15
N ASN A 130 -9.18 -3.19 -6.80
CA ASN A 130 -10.16 -2.89 -5.75
C ASN A 130 -11.51 -2.50 -6.36
N THR A 131 -12.59 -2.77 -5.63
CA THR A 131 -13.93 -2.30 -5.99
C THR A 131 -14.40 -1.25 -4.99
N PHE A 132 -14.86 -0.11 -5.47
CA PHE A 132 -15.45 0.96 -4.69
C PHE A 132 -16.88 1.18 -5.17
N SER A 133 -17.86 0.94 -4.30
CA SER A 133 -19.26 1.15 -4.67
C SER A 133 -20.12 1.78 -3.60
N ASN A 134 -21.22 2.40 -4.02
CA ASN A 134 -22.23 2.95 -3.13
C ASN A 134 -21.65 3.92 -2.08
N SER A 135 -20.74 4.82 -2.48
CA SER A 135 -20.18 5.83 -1.58
C SER A 135 -21.13 7.00 -1.33
N ALA A 136 -20.87 7.74 -0.25
CA ALA A 136 -21.58 8.99 0.07
C ALA A 136 -21.19 10.16 -0.85
N SER A 137 -19.98 10.14 -1.41
CA SER A 137 -19.41 11.25 -2.16
C SER A 137 -18.57 10.73 -3.32
N SER A 138 -17.43 10.10 -3.02
CA SER A 138 -16.58 9.48 -4.02
C SER A 138 -16.08 8.10 -3.60
N GLY A 139 -15.76 7.25 -4.57
CA GLY A 139 -15.06 6.00 -4.30
C GLY A 139 -13.67 6.26 -3.71
N VAL A 140 -12.86 7.04 -4.44
CA VAL A 140 -11.54 7.51 -3.99
C VAL A 140 -11.47 9.03 -4.07
N TYR A 141 -10.95 9.65 -3.02
CA TYR A 141 -10.69 11.08 -2.94
C TYR A 141 -9.20 11.33 -2.80
N VAL A 142 -8.59 12.05 -3.75
CA VAL A 142 -7.17 12.40 -3.77
C VAL A 142 -7.01 13.89 -3.50
N ASN A 143 -6.21 14.24 -2.50
CA ASN A 143 -5.93 15.61 -2.12
C ASN A 143 -4.43 15.84 -1.94
N GLY A 144 -3.89 16.81 -2.68
CA GLY A 144 -2.57 17.38 -2.45
C GLY A 144 -1.66 17.30 -3.67
N GLY A 145 -1.00 18.41 -3.99
CA GLY A 145 -0.29 18.62 -5.26
C GLY A 145 0.93 17.72 -5.50
N ASN A 146 1.43 17.04 -4.47
CA ASN A 146 2.52 16.08 -4.58
C ASN A 146 2.07 14.61 -4.52
N ALA A 147 0.75 14.34 -4.45
CA ALA A 147 0.24 12.98 -4.38
C ALA A 147 0.16 12.36 -5.78
N GLU A 148 0.87 11.26 -6.01
CA GLU A 148 0.87 10.45 -7.23
C GLU A 148 0.49 8.97 -6.96
N PRO A 149 -0.63 8.68 -6.28
CA PRO A 149 -1.00 7.31 -5.95
C PRO A 149 -1.25 6.49 -7.21
N GLY A 150 -0.87 5.21 -7.16
CA GLY A 150 -1.15 4.27 -8.23
C GLY A 150 -2.56 3.70 -8.10
N ILE A 151 -3.45 3.96 -9.07
CA ILE A 151 -4.82 3.43 -9.10
C ILE A 151 -4.97 2.58 -10.36
N ARG A 152 -4.92 1.27 -10.20
CA ARG A 152 -4.84 0.35 -11.34
C ARG A 152 -5.83 -0.78 -11.22
N TYR A 153 -6.49 -1.14 -12.32
CA TYR A 153 -7.45 -2.25 -12.35
C TYR A 153 -8.59 -2.11 -11.34
N CYS A 154 -8.89 -0.90 -10.89
CA CYS A 154 -9.93 -0.67 -9.90
C CYS A 154 -11.28 -0.47 -10.58
N SER A 155 -12.36 -0.81 -9.88
CA SER A 155 -13.73 -0.63 -10.34
C SER A 155 -14.47 0.34 -9.44
N PHE A 156 -15.13 1.32 -10.04
CA PHE A 156 -15.87 2.40 -9.39
C PHE A 156 -17.32 2.37 -9.87
N VAL A 157 -18.23 1.90 -9.02
CA VAL A 157 -19.60 1.55 -9.41
C VAL A 157 -20.62 2.22 -8.49
N ASP A 158 -21.70 2.80 -9.02
CA ASP A 158 -22.81 3.34 -8.22
C ASP A 158 -22.39 4.41 -7.18
N ASN A 159 -21.41 5.25 -7.53
CA ASN A 159 -20.97 6.36 -6.67
C ASN A 159 -21.52 7.70 -7.19
N PRO A 160 -21.63 8.75 -6.35
CA PRO A 160 -21.82 10.09 -6.89
C PRO A 160 -20.65 10.50 -7.79
N GLU A 161 -19.42 10.22 -7.36
CA GLU A 161 -18.20 10.34 -8.16
C GLU A 161 -17.33 9.07 -8.04
N GLY A 162 -16.74 8.61 -9.13
CA GLY A 162 -15.78 7.49 -9.05
C GLY A 162 -14.52 7.91 -8.30
N ILE A 163 -13.81 8.89 -8.87
CA ILE A 163 -12.61 9.50 -8.28
C ILE A 163 -12.79 11.02 -8.24
N HIS A 164 -12.56 11.61 -7.06
CA HIS A 164 -12.49 13.06 -6.87
C HIS A 164 -11.05 13.49 -6.64
N ILE A 165 -10.61 14.54 -7.33
CA ILE A 165 -9.26 15.07 -7.23
C ILE A 165 -9.31 16.54 -6.81
N GLN A 166 -8.60 16.85 -5.73
CA GLN A 166 -8.46 18.17 -5.16
C GLN A 166 -6.98 18.57 -5.04
N ASP A 167 -6.71 19.88 -5.06
CA ASP A 167 -5.40 20.49 -4.83
C ASP A 167 -4.28 19.95 -5.75
N ASN A 168 -4.60 19.69 -7.02
CA ASN A 168 -3.68 19.24 -8.07
C ASN A 168 -2.99 17.87 -7.83
N GLY A 169 -3.57 16.96 -7.05
CA GLY A 169 -3.03 15.59 -6.93
C GLY A 169 -3.07 14.83 -8.26
N ARG A 170 -2.00 14.10 -8.63
CA ARG A 170 -1.81 13.47 -9.94
C ARG A 170 -1.82 11.93 -9.85
N PRO A 171 -2.97 11.29 -9.56
CA PRO A 171 -3.05 9.84 -9.49
C PRO A 171 -2.74 9.18 -10.84
N GLN A 172 -2.03 8.06 -10.81
CA GLN A 172 -1.76 7.24 -12.00
C GLN A 172 -2.92 6.28 -12.24
N ILE A 173 -3.93 6.71 -13.00
CA ILE A 173 -5.17 5.94 -13.26
C ILE A 173 -5.03 5.15 -14.55
N ILE A 174 -4.98 3.81 -14.42
CA ILE A 174 -4.74 2.91 -15.56
C ILE A 174 -5.66 1.69 -15.47
N ARG A 175 -6.25 1.28 -16.60
CA ARG A 175 -7.03 0.03 -16.71
C ARG A 175 -8.17 -0.10 -15.70
N SER A 176 -8.77 1.01 -15.32
CA SER A 176 -9.83 1.04 -14.30
C SER A 176 -11.21 1.18 -14.96
N CYS A 177 -12.24 0.75 -14.25
CA CYS A 177 -13.61 0.72 -14.72
C CYS A 177 -14.45 1.73 -13.94
N PHE A 178 -15.29 2.47 -14.65
CA PHE A 178 -16.25 3.41 -14.09
C PHE A 178 -17.63 3.04 -14.61
N ASP A 179 -18.53 2.64 -13.73
CA ASP A 179 -19.91 2.29 -14.09
C ASP A 179 -20.93 3.02 -13.23
N ASN A 180 -22.02 3.45 -13.87
CA ASN A 180 -23.16 4.08 -13.21
C ASN A 180 -22.82 5.11 -12.10
N ASN A 181 -21.74 5.90 -12.26
CA ASN A 181 -21.42 6.97 -11.32
C ASN A 181 -22.27 8.20 -11.66
N ALA A 182 -23.05 8.70 -10.70
CA ALA A 182 -24.16 9.61 -10.95
C ALA A 182 -23.72 10.94 -11.57
N SER A 183 -22.64 11.54 -11.06
CA SER A 183 -22.13 12.83 -11.55
C SER A 183 -20.91 12.63 -12.45
N TRP A 184 -19.84 12.07 -11.89
CA TRP A 184 -18.53 12.00 -12.56
C TRP A 184 -17.92 10.61 -12.41
N ALA A 185 -17.36 10.07 -13.49
CA ALA A 185 -16.37 9.00 -13.39
C ALA A 185 -15.10 9.53 -12.70
N ILE A 186 -14.60 10.66 -13.21
CA ILE A 186 -13.44 11.38 -12.64
C ILE A 186 -13.75 12.88 -12.59
N ASN A 187 -13.70 13.45 -11.40
CA ASN A 187 -13.78 14.89 -11.17
C ASN A 187 -12.39 15.44 -10.86
N ALA A 188 -11.81 16.16 -11.83
CA ALA A 188 -10.51 16.83 -11.71
C ALA A 188 -10.63 18.35 -11.91
N SER A 189 -11.79 18.95 -11.58
CA SER A 189 -12.03 20.39 -11.80
C SER A 189 -11.08 21.31 -11.01
N ALA A 190 -10.38 20.78 -10.01
CA ALA A 190 -9.42 21.51 -9.19
C ALA A 190 -8.02 21.64 -9.82
N PHE A 191 -7.79 21.10 -11.02
CA PHE A 191 -6.50 21.23 -11.73
C PHE A 191 -6.32 22.63 -12.30
N THR A 192 -5.49 23.44 -11.65
CA THR A 192 -5.22 24.83 -12.04
C THR A 192 -3.73 25.16 -12.10
N ASP A 193 -2.84 24.18 -11.94
CA ASP A 193 -1.39 24.35 -11.85
C ASP A 193 -0.70 24.69 -13.18
N GLY A 194 -1.39 24.50 -14.31
CA GLY A 194 -0.86 24.77 -15.65
C GLY A 194 0.12 23.70 -16.16
N GLU A 195 0.27 22.58 -15.46
CA GLU A 195 1.14 21.46 -15.84
C GLU A 195 0.46 20.47 -16.81
N GLY A 196 -0.76 20.78 -17.23
CA GLY A 196 -1.56 19.98 -18.15
C GLY A 196 -2.60 19.11 -17.46
N ASN A 197 -3.47 18.53 -18.28
CA ASN A 197 -4.57 17.68 -17.86
C ASN A 197 -4.07 16.36 -17.26
N LEU A 198 -4.91 15.70 -16.48
CA LEU A 198 -4.64 14.40 -15.90
C LEU A 198 -4.69 13.30 -16.97
N PRO A 199 -3.58 12.59 -17.28
CA PRO A 199 -3.62 11.47 -18.20
C PRO A 199 -4.29 10.27 -17.54
N VAL A 200 -5.31 9.72 -18.22
CA VAL A 200 -6.02 8.51 -17.79
C VAL A 200 -6.03 7.53 -18.95
N ALA A 201 -5.61 6.28 -18.73
CA ALA A 201 -5.35 5.36 -19.82
C ALA A 201 -6.01 3.98 -19.64
N GLU A 202 -6.40 3.41 -20.77
CA GLU A 202 -6.96 2.08 -20.92
C GLU A 202 -8.19 1.80 -20.04
N CYS A 203 -9.00 2.82 -19.75
CA CYS A 203 -10.16 2.71 -18.86
C CYS A 203 -11.46 2.36 -19.61
N TRP A 204 -12.44 1.86 -18.84
CA TRP A 204 -13.81 1.63 -19.32
C TRP A 204 -14.78 2.57 -18.60
N TRP A 205 -15.77 3.10 -19.33
CA TRP A 205 -16.58 4.25 -18.90
C TRP A 205 -18.09 3.98 -18.79
N GLY A 206 -18.52 2.73 -18.65
CA GLY A 206 -19.94 2.37 -18.52
C GLY A 206 -20.63 2.00 -19.84
N ALA A 207 -19.99 2.25 -20.97
CA ALA A 207 -20.51 1.93 -22.30
C ALA A 207 -19.39 1.63 -23.30
N PRO A 208 -19.66 0.91 -24.40
CA PRO A 208 -18.69 0.74 -25.48
C PRO A 208 -18.31 2.09 -26.11
N GLY A 209 -17.00 2.30 -26.29
CA GLY A 209 -16.45 3.48 -26.94
C GLY A 209 -15.78 4.44 -25.94
N SER A 210 -14.71 5.08 -26.40
CA SER A 210 -13.99 6.14 -25.68
C SER A 210 -13.87 7.37 -26.57
N PRO A 211 -13.90 8.61 -26.03
CA PRO A 211 -13.96 8.98 -24.60
C PRO A 211 -15.35 8.76 -23.96
N PRO A 212 -15.48 8.86 -22.62
CA PRO A 212 -16.76 8.81 -21.91
C PRO A 212 -17.82 9.76 -22.49
N PRO A 213 -19.11 9.45 -22.36
CA PRO A 213 -20.19 10.29 -22.87
C PRO A 213 -20.14 11.71 -22.26
N SER A 214 -20.50 12.71 -23.07
CA SER A 214 -20.69 14.08 -22.59
C SER A 214 -22.05 14.20 -21.89
N GLY A 215 -22.03 14.22 -20.55
CA GLY A 215 -23.23 14.28 -19.71
C GLY A 215 -23.31 13.12 -18.72
N SER A 216 -24.00 13.33 -17.60
CA SER A 216 -24.19 12.31 -16.57
C SER A 216 -25.04 11.14 -17.09
N PRO A 217 -24.79 9.90 -16.62
CA PRO A 217 -23.75 9.47 -15.65
C PRO A 217 -22.35 9.30 -16.29
N ASN A 218 -21.32 9.10 -15.46
CA ASN A 218 -19.93 8.78 -15.86
C ASN A 218 -19.19 9.84 -16.70
N SER A 219 -19.53 11.13 -16.56
CA SER A 219 -18.75 12.20 -17.20
C SER A 219 -17.34 12.34 -16.64
N VAL A 220 -16.44 12.95 -17.41
CA VAL A 220 -15.12 13.43 -16.92
C VAL A 220 -15.02 14.93 -17.12
N THR A 221 -14.34 15.61 -16.19
CA THR A 221 -14.07 17.05 -16.32
C THR A 221 -13.11 17.33 -17.47
N THR A 222 -13.12 18.56 -18.00
CA THR A 222 -12.24 19.02 -19.09
C THR A 222 -10.75 18.89 -18.82
N ASN A 223 -10.37 18.76 -17.55
CA ASN A 223 -9.00 18.64 -17.09
C ASN A 223 -8.49 17.19 -17.07
N VAL A 224 -9.19 16.26 -17.74
CA VAL A 224 -8.82 14.85 -17.88
C VAL A 224 -8.54 14.55 -19.35
N ASP A 225 -7.33 14.06 -19.62
CA ASP A 225 -6.93 13.57 -20.95
C ASP A 225 -7.12 12.06 -21.00
N VAL A 226 -8.15 11.61 -21.72
CA VAL A 226 -8.48 10.20 -21.89
C VAL A 226 -7.65 9.61 -23.04
N ILE A 227 -6.77 8.67 -22.71
CA ILE A 227 -5.80 8.00 -23.59
C ILE A 227 -6.20 6.53 -23.75
N ASP A 228 -7.36 6.29 -24.35
CA ASP A 228 -7.92 4.95 -24.54
C ASP A 228 -7.94 4.53 -26.01
N PRO A 229 -7.89 3.22 -26.30
CA PRO A 229 -8.24 2.72 -27.63
C PRO A 229 -9.72 3.04 -27.94
N LEU A 230 -10.03 3.29 -29.22
CA LEU A 230 -11.39 3.63 -29.70
C LEU A 230 -12.46 2.57 -29.33
N SER A 231 -12.03 1.34 -29.04
CA SER A 231 -12.85 0.26 -28.51
C SER A 231 -12.26 -0.22 -27.18
N SER A 232 -12.70 0.37 -26.08
CA SER A 232 -12.51 -0.18 -24.74
C SER A 232 -13.45 -1.38 -24.56
N PRO A 233 -12.95 -2.59 -24.28
CA PRO A 233 -13.82 -3.73 -24.00
C PRO A 233 -14.68 -3.44 -22.75
N PRO A 234 -15.83 -4.12 -22.58
CA PRO A 234 -16.55 -4.13 -21.31
C PRO A 234 -15.58 -4.44 -20.18
N CYS A 235 -15.89 -4.02 -18.95
CA CYS A 235 -15.05 -4.27 -17.79
C CYS A 235 -14.83 -5.78 -17.56
N GLU A 236 -13.85 -6.35 -18.25
CA GLU A 236 -13.28 -7.65 -17.97
C GLU A 236 -12.08 -7.35 -17.10
N HIS A 237 -12.17 -7.69 -15.81
CA HIS A 237 -10.98 -7.68 -14.98
C HIS A 237 -10.03 -8.74 -15.55
N PRO A 238 -8.87 -8.38 -16.12
CA PRO A 238 -7.90 -9.39 -16.46
C PRO A 238 -7.56 -10.14 -15.17
N VAL A 239 -7.47 -11.46 -15.24
CA VAL A 239 -6.86 -12.27 -14.17
C VAL A 239 -5.50 -11.62 -13.91
N ALA A 240 -5.35 -11.00 -12.73
CA ALA A 240 -4.22 -10.14 -12.44
C ALA A 240 -2.92 -10.89 -12.73
N VAL A 241 -2.13 -10.42 -13.71
CA VAL A 241 -0.73 -10.80 -13.78
C VAL A 241 -0.06 -10.08 -12.61
N GLU A 242 0.30 -10.86 -11.59
CA GLU A 242 0.81 -10.35 -10.31
C GLU A 242 1.93 -9.31 -10.49
N PRO A 243 1.75 -8.05 -10.05
CA PRO A 243 2.90 -7.29 -9.59
C PRO A 243 3.43 -7.95 -8.30
N PRO A 244 4.75 -7.95 -8.05
CA PRO A 244 5.30 -8.56 -6.84
C PRO A 244 4.64 -7.95 -5.60
N THR A 245 3.97 -8.79 -4.81
CA THR A 245 3.40 -8.40 -3.53
C THR A 245 4.52 -7.76 -2.70
N PRO A 246 4.36 -6.53 -2.18
CA PRO A 246 5.24 -6.06 -1.12
C PRO A 246 4.99 -6.96 0.10
N SER A 247 5.79 -8.01 0.23
CA SER A 247 5.88 -8.75 1.47
C SER A 247 6.44 -7.79 2.51
N LEU A 248 5.85 -7.76 3.71
CA LEU A 248 6.51 -7.17 4.87
C LEU A 248 7.95 -7.71 4.92
N PRO A 249 8.97 -6.89 5.23
CA PRO A 249 10.34 -7.36 5.37
C PRO A 249 10.34 -8.50 6.40
N SER A 250 10.38 -9.73 5.91
CA SER A 250 10.63 -10.87 6.77
C SER A 250 12.07 -10.76 7.23
N LEU A 251 12.32 -10.98 8.51
CA LEU A 251 13.66 -11.00 9.06
C LEU A 251 14.52 -12.01 8.28
N ALA A 252 15.48 -11.50 7.50
CA ALA A 252 16.23 -12.33 6.57
C ALA A 252 17.62 -11.75 6.29
N LEU A 253 18.61 -12.63 6.16
CA LEU A 253 19.96 -12.31 5.70
C LEU A 253 20.26 -13.08 4.42
N SER A 254 20.67 -12.40 3.35
CA SER A 254 21.06 -13.05 2.11
C SER A 254 22.32 -13.90 2.27
N ASN A 255 22.56 -14.77 1.30
CA ASN A 255 23.90 -15.35 1.14
C ASN A 255 24.93 -14.26 0.77
N ALA A 256 26.20 -14.57 1.03
CA ALA A 256 27.32 -13.78 0.56
C ALA A 256 27.30 -13.68 -0.97
N SER A 257 27.32 -12.47 -1.53
CA SER A 257 27.40 -12.26 -2.97
C SER A 257 28.43 -11.17 -3.32
N PRO A 258 29.36 -11.42 -4.26
CA PRO A 258 29.69 -12.73 -4.83
C PRO A 258 30.27 -13.68 -3.75
N ASN A 259 30.25 -14.98 -4.00
CA ASN A 259 30.97 -15.96 -3.20
C ASN A 259 31.40 -17.15 -4.09
N PRO A 260 32.70 -17.39 -4.34
CA PRO A 260 33.86 -16.68 -3.78
C PRO A 260 33.97 -15.21 -4.20
N PHE A 261 34.64 -14.37 -3.39
CA PHE A 261 34.74 -12.92 -3.61
C PHE A 261 36.19 -12.41 -3.64
N ASN A 262 36.41 -11.26 -4.30
CA ASN A 262 37.72 -10.59 -4.39
C ASN A 262 37.60 -9.05 -4.50
N PRO A 263 38.06 -8.26 -3.52
CA PRO A 263 38.03 -8.54 -2.09
C PRO A 263 36.71 -8.07 -1.45
N ARG A 264 35.70 -7.72 -2.26
CA ARG A 264 34.42 -7.15 -1.79
C ARG A 264 33.28 -8.17 -1.86
N VAL A 265 32.54 -8.28 -0.77
CA VAL A 265 31.34 -9.12 -0.62
C VAL A 265 30.22 -8.30 0.02
N THR A 266 28.98 -8.54 -0.39
CA THR A 266 27.78 -7.90 0.16
C THR A 266 26.78 -8.91 0.68
N PHE A 267 25.98 -8.45 1.65
CA PHE A 267 24.84 -9.16 2.21
C PHE A 267 23.66 -8.19 2.27
N GLN A 268 22.48 -8.64 1.85
CA GLN A 268 21.23 -7.93 2.08
C GLN A 268 20.64 -8.42 3.40
N LEU A 269 20.36 -7.48 4.29
CA LEU A 269 19.65 -7.71 5.54
C LEU A 269 18.27 -7.06 5.43
N SER A 270 17.22 -7.77 5.80
CA SER A 270 15.86 -7.25 5.89
C SER A 270 15.41 -7.32 7.34
N LEU A 271 14.99 -6.19 7.92
CA LEU A 271 14.52 -6.10 9.30
C LEU A 271 13.00 -5.84 9.33
N PRO A 272 12.21 -6.66 10.05
CA PRO A 272 10.76 -6.46 10.18
C PRO A 272 10.43 -5.25 11.06
N GLU A 273 11.31 -4.94 12.02
CA GLU A 273 11.17 -3.86 12.99
C GLU A 273 12.54 -3.24 13.26
N ALA A 274 12.56 -2.01 13.77
CA ALA A 274 13.81 -1.37 14.17
C ALA A 274 14.45 -2.15 15.32
N GLY A 275 15.77 -2.32 15.28
CA GLY A 275 16.46 -3.16 16.27
C GLY A 275 17.97 -3.04 16.24
N LEU A 276 18.60 -3.45 17.34
CA LEU A 276 20.05 -3.53 17.43
C LEU A 276 20.57 -4.64 16.51
N VAL A 277 21.50 -4.29 15.62
CA VAL A 277 22.16 -5.23 14.71
C VAL A 277 23.66 -5.28 15.01
N ASP A 278 24.14 -6.46 15.41
CA ASP A 278 25.58 -6.77 15.50
C ASP A 278 25.96 -7.71 14.35
N ALA A 279 26.81 -7.22 13.46
CA ALA A 279 27.34 -7.96 12.32
C ALA A 279 28.86 -8.04 12.42
N THR A 280 29.39 -9.23 12.72
CA THR A 280 30.81 -9.43 12.97
C THR A 280 31.38 -10.58 12.12
N VAL A 281 32.53 -10.34 11.48
CA VAL A 281 33.28 -11.30 10.66
C VAL A 281 34.29 -12.06 11.52
N PHE A 282 34.34 -13.38 11.34
CA PHE A 282 35.24 -14.32 12.01
C PHE A 282 36.05 -15.13 11.00
N ASP A 283 37.26 -15.54 11.39
CA ASP A 283 38.07 -16.51 10.62
C ASP A 283 37.67 -17.96 10.92
N ALA A 284 38.26 -18.91 10.20
CA ALA A 284 38.00 -20.34 10.38
C ALA A 284 38.38 -20.93 11.75
N ARG A 285 39.10 -20.17 12.58
CA ARG A 285 39.43 -20.54 13.97
C ARG A 285 38.50 -19.88 14.98
N GLY A 286 37.46 -19.17 14.53
CA GLY A 286 36.53 -18.42 15.37
C GLY A 286 37.12 -17.13 15.94
N ARG A 287 38.25 -16.63 15.42
CA ARG A 287 38.81 -15.34 15.85
C ARG A 287 38.09 -14.21 15.13
N ARG A 288 37.70 -13.19 15.89
CA ARG A 288 37.08 -11.98 15.33
C ARG A 288 38.07 -11.25 14.43
N VAL A 289 37.66 -11.03 13.18
CA VAL A 289 38.42 -10.29 12.17
C VAL A 289 38.02 -8.82 12.17
N ARG A 290 36.71 -8.56 12.12
CA ARG A 290 36.16 -7.19 12.04
C ARG A 290 34.66 -7.16 12.36
N THR A 291 34.22 -6.16 13.11
CA THR A 291 32.80 -5.80 13.22
C THR A 291 32.45 -4.86 12.07
N LEU A 292 31.44 -5.22 11.28
CA LEU A 292 30.96 -4.41 10.14
C LEU A 292 29.95 -3.36 10.60
N LEU A 293 29.12 -3.73 11.58
CA LEU A 293 28.03 -2.92 12.08
C LEU A 293 27.71 -3.34 13.53
N ALA A 294 27.41 -2.37 14.40
CA ALA A 294 26.98 -2.59 15.78
C ALA A 294 26.11 -1.41 16.24
N GLU A 295 24.94 -1.23 15.62
CA GLU A 295 24.05 -0.08 15.88
C GLU A 295 22.58 -0.45 15.72
N VAL A 296 21.69 0.47 16.13
CA VAL A 296 20.25 0.32 15.91
C VAL A 296 19.93 0.73 14.49
N LEU A 297 19.33 -0.18 13.72
CA LEU A 297 18.86 0.08 12.37
C LEU A 297 17.34 0.23 12.35
N SER A 298 16.82 1.04 11.43
CA SER A 298 15.38 1.12 11.15
C SER A 298 14.88 -0.17 10.52
N ALA A 299 13.56 -0.39 10.54
CA ALA A 299 12.95 -1.46 9.75
C ALA A 299 13.25 -1.27 8.25
N GLY A 300 13.20 -2.36 7.48
CA GLY A 300 13.43 -2.35 6.04
C GLY A 300 14.77 -2.95 5.58
N PRO A 301 15.14 -2.74 4.31
CA PRO A 301 16.32 -3.35 3.70
C PRO A 301 17.62 -2.57 4.03
N HIS A 302 18.68 -3.33 4.31
CA HIS A 302 20.02 -2.83 4.64
C HIS A 302 21.07 -3.62 3.87
N VAL A 303 22.22 -2.99 3.60
CA VAL A 303 23.34 -3.63 2.93
C VAL A 303 24.55 -3.67 3.86
N LEU A 304 24.99 -4.87 4.20
CA LEU A 304 26.26 -5.09 4.88
C LEU A 304 27.34 -5.38 3.85
N GLN A 305 28.54 -4.85 4.06
CA GLN A 305 29.65 -5.04 3.13
C GLN A 305 30.96 -5.27 3.87
N TRP A 306 31.75 -6.21 3.34
CA TRP A 306 33.11 -6.42 3.78
C TRP A 306 34.08 -6.39 2.60
N ASN A 307 35.26 -5.84 2.81
CA ASN A 307 36.29 -5.63 1.79
C ASN A 307 37.57 -6.46 2.05
N GLY A 308 37.46 -7.54 2.82
CA GLY A 308 38.58 -8.43 3.10
C GLY A 308 39.65 -7.81 4.00
N LYS A 309 39.30 -6.81 4.83
CA LYS A 309 40.22 -6.15 5.76
C LYS A 309 39.89 -6.41 7.23
N ASP A 310 40.92 -6.55 8.06
CA ASP A 310 40.83 -6.62 9.53
C ASP A 310 40.54 -5.23 10.15
N THR A 311 40.43 -5.18 11.48
CA THR A 311 40.24 -3.94 12.26
C THR A 311 41.39 -2.94 12.13
N SER A 312 42.58 -3.38 11.74
CA SER A 312 43.74 -2.52 11.49
C SER A 312 43.82 -2.04 10.04
N GLY A 313 42.80 -2.34 9.22
CA GLY A 313 42.75 -1.94 7.80
C GLY A 313 43.64 -2.77 6.88
N ARG A 314 44.26 -3.85 7.38
CA ARG A 314 45.13 -4.74 6.60
C ARG A 314 44.30 -5.82 5.92
N PHE A 315 44.70 -6.23 4.72
CA PHE A 315 44.07 -7.34 4.03
C PHE A 315 44.32 -8.65 4.75
N VAL A 316 43.29 -9.47 4.88
CA VAL A 316 43.40 -10.84 5.41
C VAL A 316 43.73 -11.83 4.28
N ALA A 317 44.22 -13.01 4.64
CA ALA A 317 44.61 -14.04 3.67
C ALA A 317 43.39 -14.65 2.96
N SER A 318 43.60 -15.19 1.75
CA SER A 318 42.61 -16.03 1.06
C SER A 318 42.19 -17.20 1.96
N GLY A 319 40.89 -17.51 2.02
CA GLY A 319 40.35 -18.52 2.93
C GLY A 319 38.86 -18.37 3.21
N VAL A 320 38.35 -19.22 4.10
CA VAL A 320 36.96 -19.23 4.54
C VAL A 320 36.77 -18.32 5.75
N TYR A 321 35.73 -17.50 5.71
CA TYR A 321 35.31 -16.58 6.76
C TYR A 321 33.82 -16.73 7.02
N TYR A 322 33.39 -16.25 8.19
CA TYR A 322 32.00 -16.33 8.64
C TYR A 322 31.51 -14.96 9.06
N LEU A 323 30.37 -14.52 8.50
CA LEU A 323 29.61 -13.39 9.06
C LEU A 323 28.65 -13.96 10.10
N LYS A 324 28.80 -13.54 11.36
CA LYS A 324 27.79 -13.75 12.39
C LYS A 324 26.93 -12.49 12.49
N LEU A 325 25.63 -12.66 12.29
CA LEU A 325 24.63 -11.62 12.47
C LEU A 325 23.80 -11.94 13.73
N GLN A 326 23.59 -10.94 14.56
CA GLN A 326 22.72 -11.01 15.72
C GLN A 326 21.79 -9.80 15.76
N THR A 327 20.49 -10.07 15.74
CA THR A 327 19.41 -9.08 15.89
C THR A 327 18.34 -9.65 16.85
N PRO A 328 17.39 -8.83 17.33
CA PRO A 328 16.16 -9.37 17.91
C PRO A 328 15.51 -10.33 16.91
N GLY A 329 15.25 -11.58 17.33
CA GLY A 329 14.57 -12.59 16.52
C GLY A 329 15.43 -13.38 15.51
N LEU A 330 16.68 -13.00 15.24
CA LEU A 330 17.54 -13.72 14.28
C LEU A 330 18.99 -13.82 14.77
N GLN A 331 19.49 -15.04 14.77
CA GLN A 331 20.91 -15.33 14.87
C GLN A 331 21.29 -16.23 13.71
N GLU A 332 22.08 -15.69 12.78
CA GLU A 332 22.51 -16.42 11.60
C GLU A 332 24.01 -16.29 11.36
N VAL A 333 24.53 -17.33 10.72
CA VAL A 333 25.90 -17.34 10.23
C VAL A 333 25.87 -17.54 8.72
N ARG A 334 26.65 -16.72 7.99
CA ARG A 334 26.87 -16.88 6.55
C ARG A 334 28.34 -17.13 6.28
N THR A 335 28.60 -18.22 5.57
CA THR A 335 29.95 -18.60 5.13
C THR A 335 30.32 -17.83 3.86
N MET A 336 31.56 -17.37 3.77
CA MET A 336 32.09 -16.68 2.59
C MET A 336 33.54 -17.10 2.32
N THR A 337 33.92 -17.15 1.05
CA THR A 337 35.25 -17.58 0.59
C THR A 337 35.95 -16.41 -0.07
N LEU A 338 37.01 -15.91 0.55
CA LEU A 338 37.87 -14.88 -0.03
C LEU A 338 38.91 -15.54 -0.92
N VAL A 339 38.96 -15.11 -2.18
CA VAL A 339 40.04 -15.46 -3.11
C VAL A 339 40.73 -14.18 -3.53
N ARG A 340 42.03 -14.11 -3.23
CA ARG A 340 42.93 -13.04 -3.63
C ARG A 340 44.14 -13.65 -4.30
#